data_AF-A0A8I2ZQ71-F1
#
_entry.id   AF-A0A8I2ZQ71-F1
#
_cell.length_a   1.000
_cell.length_b   1.000
_cell.length_c   1.000
_cell.angle_alpha   90.00
_cell.angle_beta   90.00
_cell.angle_gamma   90.00
#
_symmetry.space_group_name_H-M   'P 1'
#
loop_
_entity.id
_entity.type
_entity.pdbx_description
1 polymer ?
#
loop_
_entity_poly.entity_id
_entity_poly.type
_entity_poly.pdbx_seq_one_letter_code
_entity_poly.pdbx_strand_id
1 'polypeptide(L)'
;MAMPNPSASTASLSARSIYTYLIVHHLLVPPAADSVGGAQQRPRSNRDLYPAVRLALAAADPLGASGPGLPPRAPTGSSWEDARYLSLICPFGSDVWAFSLLVCWPAAGRRGLIDSFFSKPFRTTGALVFAAVVVGLGIWHWRDEIVPTLQKSNKSKSKPGKDGRYTISAKGIKAQFIPYGATLTNLYVKDKQGNDVDVVLGYDDVDFYPVDPGHPVYNAIPGRYVNRLKAAQFTIGTKTYHTEKNDSTNTLHSGSNNWSYRFWDVTSLASDSITFSISDSEGESKGFPGRVEASVTYSVADGKWNIKMEATAPEAKTPLMLTQHTYFNLEAYRNPSTDDIWSHTLHMPYAKRFLPIDSFGLPTGAIAAVTPGHIMDFASEPDLPFGRARDTPEFATNAGTEGYNHFWLFDDVPSPETVVLTLASPWNGIKADLRTDQRGVQIYSTGWSDGSAGLKSTQGTDEVKTMGRSSAVAIEPHDLVDGVNNPQWGRADAQITGPGETYTWEASWEFGLLE
;
A
#
# COMPACT_ATOMS: atom_id res chain seq x y z
N MET A 1 30.23 6.71 75.92
CA MET A 1 28.84 7.22 76.12
C MET A 1 27.98 6.55 75.05
N ALA A 2 27.32 5.43 75.40
CA ALA A 2 25.95 5.35 75.93
C ALA A 2 24.90 5.34 74.80
N MET A 3 24.25 4.18 74.62
CA MET A 3 22.96 4.00 73.93
C MET A 3 21.81 4.61 74.77
N PRO A 4 20.63 4.99 74.21
CA PRO A 4 19.58 4.03 73.83
C PRO A 4 18.63 4.39 72.65
N ASN A 5 17.97 3.35 72.13
CA ASN A 5 16.71 3.34 71.33
C ASN A 5 15.50 3.78 72.21
N PRO A 6 14.24 4.05 71.75
CA PRO A 6 13.51 3.39 70.63
C PRO A 6 12.41 4.19 69.82
N SER A 7 11.89 3.50 68.79
CA SER A 7 10.52 3.49 68.22
C SER A 7 9.92 4.70 67.46
N ALA A 8 9.64 4.51 66.15
CA ALA A 8 8.28 4.36 65.61
C ALA A 8 8.29 4.00 64.10
N SER A 9 7.30 3.22 63.70
CA SER A 9 7.09 2.55 62.41
C SER A 9 6.84 3.46 61.20
N THR A 10 7.24 3.03 60.01
CA THR A 10 6.38 2.96 58.82
C THR A 10 7.02 2.02 57.79
N ALA A 11 6.25 1.02 57.35
CA ALA A 11 6.61 0.11 56.28
C ALA A 11 6.18 0.69 54.93
N SER A 12 7.02 0.54 53.89
CA SER A 12 6.52 0.43 52.52
C SER A 12 7.42 -0.51 51.71
N LEU A 13 6.77 -1.33 50.89
CA LEU A 13 7.27 -2.56 50.28
C LEU A 13 8.30 -2.31 49.17
N SER A 14 9.31 -3.18 49.10
CA SER A 14 10.20 -3.31 47.94
C SER A 14 9.50 -4.09 46.81
N ALA A 15 9.56 -3.53 45.60
CA ALA A 15 9.16 -4.20 44.37
C ALA A 15 10.13 -5.35 44.07
N ARG A 16 9.60 -6.57 43.89
CA ARG A 16 10.34 -7.71 43.33
C ARG A 16 10.12 -7.74 41.82
N SER A 17 11.20 -7.67 41.05
CA SER A 17 11.20 -7.74 39.59
C SER A 17 10.64 -9.06 39.06
N ILE A 18 9.77 -8.98 38.04
CA ILE A 18 9.36 -10.10 37.19
C ILE A 18 10.33 -10.14 36.00
N TYR A 19 10.89 -11.32 35.70
CA TYR A 19 11.64 -11.54 34.46
C TYR A 19 10.73 -12.22 33.43
N THR A 20 10.70 -11.69 32.21
CA THR A 20 10.03 -12.28 31.05
C THR A 20 11.07 -12.77 30.06
N TYR A 21 10.99 -14.04 29.64
CA TYR A 21 11.81 -14.58 28.55
C TYR A 21 10.93 -14.77 27.31
N LEU A 22 11.38 -14.26 26.16
CA LEU A 22 10.79 -14.53 24.85
C LEU A 22 11.62 -15.64 24.19
N ILE A 23 11.02 -16.77 23.85
CA ILE A 23 11.68 -17.86 23.11
C ILE A 23 11.01 -17.96 21.74
N VAL A 24 11.79 -17.76 20.67
CA VAL A 24 11.35 -17.88 19.28
C VAL A 24 11.81 -19.23 18.73
N HIS A 25 10.90 -20.04 18.18
CA HIS A 25 11.23 -21.26 17.45
C HIS A 25 10.83 -21.12 15.98
N HIS A 26 11.74 -21.45 15.07
CA HIS A 26 11.42 -21.69 13.65
C HIS A 26 10.86 -23.11 13.48
N LEU A 27 9.67 -23.24 12.93
CA LEU A 27 9.09 -24.50 12.48
C LEU A 27 9.09 -24.52 10.95
N LEU A 28 9.92 -25.38 10.34
CA LEU A 28 9.86 -25.70 8.92
C LEU A 28 8.84 -26.84 8.74
N VAL A 29 7.79 -26.60 7.96
CA VAL A 29 6.83 -27.64 7.56
C VAL A 29 7.01 -27.90 6.06
N PRO A 30 7.28 -29.14 5.61
CA PRO A 30 7.38 -29.46 4.19
C PRO A 30 5.99 -29.57 3.53
N PRO A 31 5.86 -29.30 2.21
CA PRO A 31 4.57 -29.31 1.52
C PRO A 31 4.05 -30.74 1.32
N ALA A 32 2.75 -30.93 1.55
CA ALA A 32 2.04 -32.18 1.31
C ALA A 32 1.64 -32.32 -0.18
N ALA A 33 1.74 -33.56 -0.68
CA ALA A 33 1.52 -33.95 -2.07
C ALA A 33 0.04 -33.96 -2.50
N ASP A 34 -0.17 -33.71 -3.79
CA ASP A 34 -1.44 -33.73 -4.51
C ASP A 34 -2.18 -35.07 -4.46
N SER A 35 -3.51 -35.01 -4.42
CA SER A 35 -4.36 -36.06 -5.00
C SER A 35 -5.61 -35.47 -5.67
N VAL A 36 -5.87 -35.99 -6.87
CA VAL A 36 -6.89 -35.60 -7.85
C VAL A 36 -8.25 -36.21 -7.50
N GLY A 37 -9.34 -35.44 -7.67
CA GLY A 37 -10.72 -35.97 -7.69
C GLY A 37 -11.78 -34.87 -7.79
N GLY A 38 -12.41 -34.74 -8.96
CA GLY A 38 -13.33 -33.64 -9.27
C GLY A 38 -14.74 -33.77 -8.71
N ALA A 39 -15.38 -32.61 -8.49
CA ALA A 39 -16.81 -32.38 -8.67
C ALA A 39 -17.08 -30.86 -8.68
N GLN A 40 -17.85 -30.39 -9.67
CA GLN A 40 -18.30 -29.01 -9.81
C GLN A 40 -19.10 -28.54 -8.57
N GLN A 41 -18.75 -27.38 -8.01
CA GLN A 41 -19.67 -26.53 -7.26
C GLN A 41 -19.53 -25.07 -7.69
N ARG A 42 -20.70 -24.42 -7.86
CA ARG A 42 -20.88 -23.01 -8.26
C ARG A 42 -20.14 -22.04 -7.33
N PRO A 43 -19.68 -20.87 -7.80
CA PRO A 43 -19.01 -19.91 -6.94
C PRO A 43 -20.02 -19.31 -5.96
N ARG A 44 -19.81 -19.56 -4.67
CA ARG A 44 -20.45 -18.82 -3.57
C ARG A 44 -19.77 -17.46 -3.43
N SER A 45 -20.57 -16.47 -3.05
CA SER A 45 -20.21 -15.06 -2.84
C SER A 45 -18.91 -14.82 -2.07
N ASN A 46 -18.17 -13.78 -2.45
CA ASN A 46 -16.90 -13.28 -1.91
C ASN A 46 -16.94 -12.74 -0.45
N ARG A 47 -17.74 -13.34 0.45
CA ARG A 47 -17.93 -12.82 1.82
C ARG A 47 -16.95 -13.34 2.88
N ASP A 48 -16.03 -14.25 2.55
CA ASP A 48 -15.19 -14.93 3.56
C ASP A 48 -13.67 -14.92 3.23
N LEU A 49 -13.11 -13.79 2.77
CA LEU A 49 -11.66 -13.67 2.51
C LEU A 49 -10.89 -12.70 3.43
N TYR A 50 -11.48 -12.28 4.54
CA TYR A 50 -10.73 -11.64 5.63
C TYR A 50 -10.57 -12.64 6.79
N PRO A 51 -9.35 -12.85 7.34
CA PRO A 51 -9.20 -13.70 8.51
C PRO A 51 -9.80 -12.98 9.72
N ALA A 52 -11.04 -13.32 10.06
CA ALA A 52 -11.55 -13.09 11.41
C ALA A 52 -10.69 -13.91 12.38
N VAL A 53 -10.10 -13.25 13.39
CA VAL A 53 -9.39 -13.92 14.49
C VAL A 53 -10.37 -14.87 15.20
N ARG A 54 -10.30 -16.16 14.88
CA ARG A 54 -11.02 -17.20 15.64
C ARG A 54 -10.11 -17.74 16.73
N LEU A 55 -10.43 -17.39 17.98
CA LEU A 55 -9.80 -17.96 19.15
C LEU A 55 -10.32 -19.40 19.33
N ALA A 56 -9.50 -20.42 19.03
CA ALA A 56 -9.84 -21.82 19.31
C ALA A 56 -9.18 -22.26 20.62
N LEU A 57 -9.98 -22.59 21.63
CA LEU A 57 -9.55 -23.29 22.84
C LEU A 57 -9.61 -24.79 22.56
N ALA A 58 -8.46 -25.44 22.34
CA ALA A 58 -8.38 -26.90 22.34
C ALA A 58 -7.96 -27.38 23.73
N ALA A 59 -8.83 -28.10 24.43
CA ALA A 59 -8.45 -28.93 25.56
C ALA A 59 -8.11 -30.32 25.00
N ALA A 60 -6.86 -30.76 25.13
CA ALA A 60 -6.46 -32.11 24.77
C ALA A 60 -6.51 -33.01 26.02
N ASP A 61 -7.38 -34.02 26.01
CA ASP A 61 -7.30 -35.19 26.89
C ASP A 61 -6.32 -36.22 26.31
N PRO A 62 -5.60 -37.02 27.14
CA PRO A 62 -4.58 -37.92 26.66
C PRO A 62 -5.18 -39.27 26.25
N LEU A 63 -5.20 -39.57 24.95
CA LEU A 63 -5.38 -40.95 24.45
C LEU A 63 -4.04 -41.48 23.92
N GLY A 64 -3.63 -42.61 24.50
CA GLY A 64 -2.37 -43.28 24.23
C GLY A 64 -2.31 -43.97 22.86
N ALA A 65 -1.11 -44.06 22.33
CA ALA A 65 -0.75 -45.01 21.29
C ALA A 65 0.72 -45.45 21.47
N SER A 66 0.89 -46.75 21.49
CA SER A 66 2.11 -47.54 21.60
C SER A 66 2.92 -47.57 20.29
N GLY A 67 4.26 -47.48 20.37
CA GLY A 67 5.19 -47.82 19.29
C GLY A 67 6.65 -47.50 19.67
N PRO A 68 7.65 -48.36 19.37
CA PRO A 68 8.87 -48.47 20.18
C PRO A 68 10.10 -47.73 19.62
N GLY A 69 10.99 -47.27 20.52
CA GLY A 69 12.43 -47.12 20.22
C GLY A 69 13.07 -45.77 20.54
N LEU A 70 13.35 -45.48 21.82
CA LEU A 70 14.39 -44.52 22.23
C LEU A 70 15.22 -45.10 23.40
N PRO A 71 16.56 -44.91 23.44
CA PRO A 71 17.41 -45.25 24.58
C PRO A 71 17.35 -44.17 25.70
N PRO A 72 17.89 -44.43 26.91
CA PRO A 72 17.28 -43.97 28.15
C PRO A 72 17.83 -42.66 28.77
N ARG A 73 16.90 -41.97 29.46
CA ARG A 73 16.98 -41.15 30.70
C ARG A 73 18.18 -40.22 30.96
N ALA A 74 17.85 -38.95 31.18
CA ALA A 74 18.49 -38.08 32.17
C ALA A 74 17.51 -37.80 33.36
N PRO A 75 17.99 -37.45 34.56
CA PRO A 75 17.28 -37.66 35.82
C PRO A 75 16.26 -36.56 36.19
N THR A 76 15.25 -37.01 36.91
CA THR A 76 14.14 -36.30 37.55
C THR A 76 14.57 -35.33 38.65
N GLY A 77 13.94 -34.15 38.73
CA GLY A 77 13.96 -33.34 39.95
C GLY A 77 13.45 -31.89 39.81
N SER A 78 12.14 -31.69 39.76
CA SER A 78 11.37 -30.60 40.42
C SER A 78 9.99 -30.45 39.78
N SER A 79 8.97 -30.45 40.64
CA SER A 79 7.54 -30.42 40.30
C SER A 79 7.11 -29.06 39.74
N TRP A 80 6.82 -29.02 38.43
CA TRP A 80 6.05 -27.95 37.79
C TRP A 80 4.65 -28.51 37.54
N GLU A 81 3.74 -28.32 38.49
CA GLU A 81 2.32 -28.51 38.23
C GLU A 81 1.72 -27.15 37.84
N ASP A 82 1.01 -27.14 36.70
CA ASP A 82 0.32 -26.01 36.04
C ASP A 82 1.17 -25.00 35.24
N ALA A 83 1.73 -25.46 34.12
CA ALA A 83 2.00 -24.58 32.97
C ALA A 83 0.77 -24.58 32.03
N ARG A 84 0.17 -23.41 31.76
CA ARG A 84 -0.83 -23.27 30.69
C ARG A 84 -0.19 -22.58 29.50
N TYR A 85 -0.27 -23.23 28.34
CA TYR A 85 0.18 -22.67 27.07
C TYR A 85 -0.91 -21.80 26.47
N LEU A 86 -0.58 -20.55 26.15
CA LEU A 86 -1.41 -19.71 25.28
C LEU A 86 -0.64 -19.55 23.96
N SER A 87 -1.12 -20.22 22.91
CA SER A 87 -0.56 -20.09 21.57
C SER A 87 -1.38 -19.06 20.79
N LEU A 88 -0.74 -17.97 20.38
CA LEU A 88 -1.31 -17.03 19.41
C LEU A 88 -0.75 -17.39 18.02
N ILE A 89 -1.64 -17.78 17.12
CA ILE A 89 -1.33 -18.04 15.71
C ILE A 89 -1.78 -16.81 14.93
N CYS A 90 -0.83 -16.02 14.43
CA CYS A 90 -1.10 -14.92 13.50
C CYS A 90 -0.56 -15.29 12.12
N PRO A 91 -1.42 -15.44 11.09
CA PRO A 91 -0.94 -15.57 9.72
C PRO A 91 -0.47 -14.19 9.21
N PHE A 92 0.79 -14.09 8.82
CA PHE A 92 1.34 -12.95 8.07
C PHE A 92 1.96 -13.51 6.77
N GLY A 93 1.27 -13.33 5.64
CA GLY A 93 1.76 -13.81 4.34
C GLY A 93 1.99 -15.33 4.30
N SER A 94 2.97 -15.77 3.51
CA SER A 94 3.29 -17.19 3.27
C SER A 94 4.04 -17.89 4.41
N ASP A 95 4.40 -17.19 5.49
CA ASP A 95 5.12 -17.75 6.64
C ASP A 95 4.25 -17.71 7.91
N VAL A 96 4.07 -18.87 8.54
CA VAL A 96 3.32 -19.00 9.81
C VAL A 96 4.26 -18.75 10.98
N TRP A 97 4.12 -17.61 11.64
CA TRP A 97 4.82 -17.31 12.90
C TRP A 97 3.93 -17.72 14.09
N ALA A 98 4.38 -18.70 14.87
CA ALA A 98 3.72 -19.09 16.11
C ALA A 98 4.41 -18.42 17.31
N PHE A 99 3.68 -17.59 18.04
CA PHE A 99 4.15 -17.01 19.31
C PHE A 99 3.56 -17.81 20.47
N SER A 100 4.44 -18.42 21.27
CA SER A 100 4.06 -19.11 22.51
C SER A 100 4.46 -18.23 23.69
N LEU A 101 3.47 -17.72 24.44
CA LEU A 101 3.73 -16.99 25.67
C LEU A 101 3.73 -17.99 26.84
N LEU A 102 4.89 -18.18 27.49
CA LEU A 102 4.98 -19.00 28.70
C LEU A 102 4.76 -18.09 29.93
N VAL A 103 3.65 -18.26 30.64
CA VAL A 103 3.38 -17.53 31.89
C VAL A 103 3.50 -18.52 33.06
N CYS A 104 4.56 -18.40 33.85
CA CYS A 104 4.75 -19.19 35.07
C CYS A 104 4.32 -18.39 36.31
N TRP A 105 3.52 -18.99 37.21
CA TRP A 105 3.20 -18.41 38.51
C TRP A 105 3.96 -19.13 39.63
N PRO A 106 4.46 -18.44 40.67
CA PRO A 106 5.00 -19.12 41.84
C PRO A 106 3.89 -19.80 42.65
N ALA A 107 4.05 -21.08 42.98
CA ALA A 107 3.17 -21.79 43.91
C ALA A 107 3.27 -21.17 45.31
N ALA A 108 2.23 -20.46 45.75
CA ALA A 108 2.17 -19.87 47.08
C ALA A 108 1.70 -20.92 48.11
N GLY A 109 2.65 -21.50 48.85
CA GLY A 109 2.37 -22.23 50.08
C GLY A 109 2.27 -21.30 51.28
N ARG A 110 1.06 -21.11 51.82
CA ARG A 110 0.71 -21.08 53.27
C ARG A 110 -0.72 -20.51 53.46
N ARG A 111 -1.56 -21.29 54.13
CA ARG A 111 -2.91 -20.93 54.59
C ARG A 111 -2.84 -19.93 55.74
N GLY A 112 -3.67 -18.89 55.72
CA GLY A 112 -3.95 -18.04 56.89
C GLY A 112 -4.51 -16.67 56.54
N LEU A 113 -5.81 -16.48 56.81
CA LEU A 113 -6.57 -15.23 56.94
C LEU A 113 -6.42 -14.18 55.83
N ILE A 114 -7.35 -14.20 54.87
CA ILE A 114 -8.31 -13.12 54.53
C ILE A 114 -9.33 -13.79 53.60
N ASP A 115 -10.31 -14.45 54.19
CA ASP A 115 -11.58 -14.72 53.54
C ASP A 115 -12.46 -13.50 53.77
N SER A 116 -12.39 -12.53 52.85
CA SER A 116 -13.53 -11.70 52.45
C SER A 116 -13.06 -10.80 51.31
N PHE A 117 -13.95 -10.61 50.34
CA PHE A 117 -13.75 -9.99 49.03
C PHE A 117 -13.29 -10.97 47.94
N PHE A 118 -14.18 -11.16 46.96
CA PHE A 118 -14.07 -11.96 45.74
C PHE A 118 -14.58 -13.41 45.79
N SER A 119 -15.79 -13.60 46.28
CA SER A 119 -16.67 -14.68 45.85
C SER A 119 -17.48 -14.26 44.61
N LYS A 120 -16.93 -14.48 43.40
CA LYS A 120 -17.63 -14.68 42.09
C LYS A 120 -16.59 -14.79 40.93
N PRO A 121 -16.91 -15.49 39.82
CA PRO A 121 -15.90 -16.02 38.90
C PRO A 121 -15.33 -14.93 37.98
N PHE A 122 -14.18 -14.39 38.33
CA PHE A 122 -13.36 -13.54 37.45
C PHE A 122 -12.24 -14.37 36.83
N ARG A 123 -12.53 -15.20 35.83
CA ARG A 123 -11.50 -15.93 35.07
C ARG A 123 -11.89 -16.10 33.61
N THR A 124 -11.64 -15.05 32.82
CA THR A 124 -11.41 -15.07 31.36
C THR A 124 -11.17 -13.64 30.87
N THR A 125 -11.95 -12.67 31.36
CA THR A 125 -11.88 -11.26 30.94
C THR A 125 -10.56 -10.59 31.33
N GLY A 126 -10.02 -10.85 32.52
CA GLY A 126 -8.76 -10.24 32.98
C GLY A 126 -7.53 -10.67 32.18
N ALA A 127 -7.47 -11.92 31.72
CA ALA A 127 -6.37 -12.43 30.90
C ALA A 127 -6.45 -11.89 29.46
N LEU A 128 -7.65 -11.75 28.90
CA LEU A 128 -7.89 -11.11 27.61
C LEU A 128 -7.52 -9.62 27.62
N VAL A 129 -7.88 -8.90 28.68
CA VAL A 129 -7.50 -7.50 28.87
C VAL A 129 -5.98 -7.37 29.02
N PHE A 130 -5.33 -8.26 29.78
CA PHE A 130 -3.88 -8.21 29.95
C PHE A 130 -3.12 -8.53 28.65
N ALA A 131 -3.57 -9.53 27.87
CA ALA A 131 -2.98 -9.85 26.57
C ALA A 131 -3.20 -8.73 25.54
N ALA A 132 -4.38 -8.13 25.50
CA ALA A 132 -4.67 -6.97 24.65
C ALA A 132 -3.84 -5.74 25.07
N VAL A 133 -3.61 -5.54 26.36
CA VAL A 133 -2.74 -4.47 26.89
C VAL A 133 -1.28 -4.75 26.55
N VAL A 134 -0.78 -5.99 26.64
CA VAL A 134 0.61 -6.32 26.28
C VAL A 134 0.85 -6.23 24.77
N VAL A 135 -0.10 -6.69 23.95
CA VAL A 135 -0.04 -6.51 22.49
C VAL A 135 -0.17 -5.04 22.11
N GLY A 136 -1.09 -4.31 22.75
CA GLY A 136 -1.27 -2.87 22.54
C GLY A 136 -0.06 -2.05 22.98
N LEU A 137 0.55 -2.36 24.13
CA LEU A 137 1.78 -1.74 24.60
C LEU A 137 2.98 -2.16 23.74
N GLY A 138 3.01 -3.40 23.24
CA GLY A 138 4.02 -3.88 22.30
C GLY A 138 3.96 -3.12 20.97
N ILE A 139 2.77 -2.98 20.39
CA ILE A 139 2.51 -2.18 19.17
C ILE A 139 2.84 -0.70 19.42
N TRP A 140 2.48 -0.17 20.59
CA TRP A 140 2.78 1.21 20.97
C TRP A 140 4.30 1.45 21.09
N HIS A 141 5.03 0.57 21.79
CA HIS A 141 6.49 0.67 21.92
C HIS A 141 7.18 0.49 20.56
N TRP A 142 6.68 -0.41 19.72
CA TRP A 142 7.19 -0.61 18.35
C TRP A 142 6.98 0.65 17.49
N ARG A 143 5.82 1.32 17.62
CA ARG A 143 5.54 2.60 16.95
C ARG A 143 6.46 3.72 17.43
N ASP A 144 6.64 3.84 18.74
CA ASP A 144 7.49 4.88 19.35
C ASP A 144 8.99 4.66 19.11
N GLU A 145 9.45 3.42 18.86
CA GLU A 145 10.84 3.15 18.54
C GLU A 145 11.15 3.23 17.03
N ILE A 146 10.24 2.76 16.16
CA ILE A 146 10.49 2.64 14.70
C ILE A 146 10.15 3.90 13.91
N VAL A 147 9.05 4.57 14.21
CA VAL A 147 8.66 5.80 13.49
C VAL A 147 9.75 6.88 13.63
N PRO A 148 10.33 7.13 14.82
CA PRO A 148 11.42 8.09 14.96
C PRO A 148 12.78 7.61 14.42
N THR A 149 13.03 6.30 14.32
CA THR A 149 14.29 5.79 13.73
C THR A 149 14.26 5.80 12.20
N LEU A 150 13.09 5.64 11.57
CA LEU A 150 12.95 5.77 10.11
C LEU A 150 12.94 7.24 9.65
N GLN A 151 12.35 8.15 10.43
CA GLN A 151 12.44 9.60 10.19
C GLN A 151 13.88 10.14 10.26
N LYS A 152 14.80 9.48 10.98
CA LYS A 152 16.20 9.90 11.15
C LYS A 152 17.08 9.74 9.91
N SER A 153 16.61 9.09 8.85
CA SER A 153 17.39 8.92 7.62
C SER A 153 17.33 10.13 6.68
N ASN A 154 16.37 11.04 6.85
CA ASN A 154 16.19 12.16 5.92
C ASN A 154 17.27 13.22 6.13
N LYS A 155 18.26 13.27 5.22
CA LYS A 155 19.41 14.20 5.30
C LYS A 155 19.07 15.64 4.89
N SER A 156 17.79 15.93 4.66
CA SER A 156 17.29 17.24 4.27
C SER A 156 17.66 18.34 5.26
N LYS A 157 18.20 19.46 4.74
CA LYS A 157 18.38 20.70 5.52
C LYS A 157 17.06 21.44 5.75
N SER A 158 16.10 21.27 4.85
CA SER A 158 14.74 21.82 4.97
C SER A 158 13.88 20.97 5.89
N LYS A 159 13.12 21.61 6.76
CA LYS A 159 12.17 20.93 7.65
C LYS A 159 10.76 21.03 7.08
N PRO A 160 9.91 20.01 7.28
CA PRO A 160 8.50 20.10 6.93
C PRO A 160 7.80 21.17 7.78
N GLY A 161 6.58 21.53 7.35
CA GLY A 161 5.66 22.34 8.15
C GLY A 161 5.25 21.65 9.45
N LYS A 162 4.47 22.36 10.26
CA LYS A 162 3.96 21.84 11.56
C LYS A 162 3.04 20.62 11.40
N ASP A 163 2.46 20.45 10.22
CA ASP A 163 1.61 19.34 9.80
C ASP A 163 2.41 18.15 9.24
N GLY A 164 3.74 18.19 9.33
CA GLY A 164 4.63 17.13 8.84
C GLY A 164 4.80 17.09 7.32
N ARG A 165 4.25 18.07 6.58
CA ARG A 165 4.28 18.11 5.11
C ARG A 165 5.22 19.18 4.58
N TYR A 166 5.82 18.92 3.42
CA TYR A 166 6.48 19.95 2.61
C TYR A 166 5.47 20.57 1.65
N THR A 167 5.44 21.89 1.55
CA THR A 167 4.44 22.60 0.73
C THR A 167 5.13 23.40 -0.36
N ILE A 168 4.63 23.29 -1.58
CA ILE A 168 4.95 24.17 -2.71
C ILE A 168 3.66 24.82 -3.21
N SER A 169 3.76 26.04 -3.71
CA SER A 169 2.58 26.79 -4.17
C SER A 169 2.91 27.76 -5.29
N ALA A 170 1.95 27.93 -6.18
CA ALA A 170 1.92 28.99 -7.18
C ALA A 170 0.48 29.56 -7.25
N LYS A 171 0.24 30.49 -8.16
CA LYS A 171 -1.11 31.04 -8.36
C LYS A 171 -2.09 29.91 -8.72
N GLY A 172 -3.19 29.81 -7.98
CA GLY A 172 -4.27 28.86 -8.24
C GLY A 172 -3.97 27.40 -7.91
N ILE A 173 -2.78 27.07 -7.38
CA ILE A 173 -2.39 25.69 -7.08
C ILE A 173 -1.47 25.60 -5.86
N LYS A 174 -1.72 24.62 -4.99
CA LYS A 174 -0.88 24.33 -3.82
C LYS A 174 -0.78 22.82 -3.66
N ALA A 175 0.44 22.31 -3.55
CA ALA A 175 0.71 20.88 -3.40
C ALA A 175 1.48 20.63 -2.11
N GLN A 176 1.13 19.55 -1.42
CA GLN A 176 1.79 19.12 -0.19
C GLN A 176 2.33 17.70 -0.35
N PHE A 177 3.49 17.44 0.24
CA PHE A 177 4.23 16.19 0.06
C PHE A 177 4.79 15.67 1.37
N ILE A 178 5.02 14.36 1.42
CA ILE A 178 5.84 13.71 2.44
C ILE A 178 6.97 12.89 1.79
N PRO A 179 8.10 12.67 2.49
CA PRO A 179 9.22 11.92 1.93
C PRO A 179 8.94 10.42 1.74
N TYR A 180 8.01 9.85 2.50
CA TYR A 180 7.61 8.45 2.32
C TYR A 180 6.95 8.27 0.95
N GLY A 181 7.53 7.43 0.08
CA GLY A 181 7.09 7.20 -1.28
C GLY A 181 7.17 8.41 -2.23
N ALA A 182 7.85 9.50 -1.81
CA ALA A 182 7.76 10.82 -2.45
C ALA A 182 6.30 11.25 -2.68
N THR A 183 5.44 10.98 -1.70
CA THR A 183 3.98 11.00 -1.83
C THR A 183 3.42 12.42 -1.88
N LEU A 184 2.52 12.68 -2.84
CA LEU A 184 1.64 13.85 -2.85
C LEU A 184 0.49 13.63 -1.87
N THR A 185 0.44 14.38 -0.78
CA THR A 185 -0.60 14.21 0.26
C THR A 185 -1.84 15.05 -0.02
N ASN A 186 -1.67 16.23 -0.63
CA ASN A 186 -2.75 17.16 -0.94
C ASN A 186 -2.44 17.93 -2.22
N LEU A 187 -3.47 18.21 -3.02
CA LEU A 187 -3.37 19.05 -4.22
C LEU A 187 -4.61 19.95 -4.29
N TYR A 188 -4.43 21.21 -3.94
CA TYR A 188 -5.49 22.20 -3.93
C TYR A 188 -5.50 22.97 -5.24
N VAL A 189 -6.67 23.03 -5.88
CA VAL A 189 -6.94 23.81 -7.09
C VAL A 189 -8.23 24.61 -6.93
N LYS A 190 -8.49 25.54 -7.84
CA LYS A 190 -9.67 26.43 -7.78
C LYS A 190 -10.87 25.84 -8.50
N ASP A 191 -12.02 25.80 -7.82
CA ASP A 191 -13.32 25.56 -8.45
C ASP A 191 -13.88 26.82 -9.13
N LYS A 192 -15.04 26.69 -9.80
CA LYS A 192 -15.72 27.82 -10.47
C LYS A 192 -16.22 28.91 -9.51
N GLN A 193 -16.24 28.65 -8.19
CA GLN A 193 -16.53 29.63 -7.15
C GLN A 193 -15.27 30.26 -6.54
N GLY A 194 -14.07 29.82 -6.94
CA GLY A 194 -12.79 30.31 -6.42
C GLY A 194 -12.34 29.66 -5.11
N ASN A 195 -13.00 28.61 -4.65
CA ASN A 195 -12.62 27.87 -3.44
C ASN A 195 -11.44 26.94 -3.73
N ASP A 196 -10.62 26.67 -2.70
CA ASP A 196 -9.62 25.60 -2.77
C ASP A 196 -10.30 24.24 -2.59
N VAL A 197 -10.10 23.34 -3.55
CA VAL A 197 -10.59 21.97 -3.55
C VAL A 197 -9.40 21.02 -3.57
N ASP A 198 -9.30 20.12 -2.58
CA ASP A 198 -8.28 19.08 -2.52
C ASP A 198 -8.69 17.89 -3.39
N VAL A 199 -8.11 17.80 -4.59
CA VAL A 199 -8.58 16.90 -5.65
C VAL A 199 -7.95 15.52 -5.65
N VAL A 200 -7.09 15.20 -4.67
CA VAL A 200 -6.40 13.91 -4.57
C VAL A 200 -6.69 13.21 -3.24
N LEU A 201 -6.71 11.88 -3.22
CA LEU A 201 -6.88 11.10 -1.98
C LEU A 201 -5.65 11.17 -1.07
N GLY A 202 -5.76 10.63 0.14
CA GLY A 202 -4.65 10.51 1.07
C GLY A 202 -5.13 10.42 2.51
N TYR A 203 -4.21 10.65 3.45
CA TYR A 203 -4.48 10.68 4.89
C TYR A 203 -4.16 12.05 5.50
N ASP A 204 -4.90 12.41 6.56
CA ASP A 204 -4.59 13.57 7.41
C ASP A 204 -3.33 13.30 8.27
N ASP A 205 -3.21 12.09 8.81
CA ASP A 205 -2.06 11.67 9.61
C ASP A 205 -0.91 11.22 8.70
N VAL A 206 0.19 11.98 8.70
CA VAL A 206 1.39 11.64 7.91
C VAL A 206 2.09 10.40 8.45
N ASP A 207 1.97 10.10 9.74
CA ASP A 207 2.59 8.95 10.37
C ASP A 207 1.82 7.65 10.11
N PHE A 208 0.59 7.75 9.55
CA PHE A 208 -0.19 6.59 9.14
C PHE A 208 0.26 6.00 7.80
N TYR A 209 0.80 6.80 6.86
CA TYR A 209 1.21 6.30 5.54
C TYR A 209 2.14 5.08 5.60
N PRO A 210 3.18 5.02 6.47
CA PRO A 210 4.08 3.86 6.51
C PRO A 210 3.54 2.64 7.23
N VAL A 211 2.45 2.79 7.99
CA VAL A 211 1.90 1.72 8.85
C VAL A 211 0.51 1.28 8.42
N ASP A 212 -0.02 1.86 7.34
CA ASP A 212 -1.26 1.43 6.72
C ASP A 212 -1.11 -0.01 6.21
N PRO A 213 -1.84 -0.98 6.76
CA PRO A 213 -1.74 -2.37 6.34
C PRO A 213 -2.24 -2.61 4.92
N GLY A 214 -3.09 -1.73 4.39
CA GLY A 214 -3.62 -1.83 3.03
C GLY A 214 -2.67 -1.25 1.98
N HIS A 215 -1.92 -0.20 2.34
CA HIS A 215 -1.00 0.55 1.48
C HIS A 215 -1.46 0.64 0.01
N PRO A 216 -2.55 1.37 -0.27
CA PRO A 216 -3.15 1.48 -1.60
C PRO A 216 -2.30 2.30 -2.59
N VAL A 217 -1.06 2.66 -2.23
CA VAL A 217 -0.13 3.47 -3.02
C VAL A 217 -0.73 4.86 -3.33
N TYR A 218 -1.38 5.50 -2.37
CA TYR A 218 -1.97 6.82 -2.57
C TYR A 218 -0.92 7.85 -3.00
N ASN A 219 -0.95 8.23 -4.28
CA ASN A 219 -0.14 9.28 -4.89
C ASN A 219 1.37 9.16 -4.62
N ALA A 220 1.87 7.93 -4.53
CA ALA A 220 3.28 7.62 -4.38
C ALA A 220 3.88 7.14 -5.71
N ILE A 221 5.19 6.91 -5.73
CA ILE A 221 5.90 6.30 -6.87
C ILE A 221 6.17 4.82 -6.56
N PRO A 222 5.43 3.86 -7.14
CA PRO A 222 5.63 2.42 -6.91
C PRO A 222 6.73 1.81 -7.81
N GLY A 223 7.90 2.42 -7.86
CA GLY A 223 9.03 1.95 -8.66
C GLY A 223 9.74 0.72 -8.06
N ARG A 224 10.69 0.10 -8.77
CA ARG A 224 11.34 0.56 -10.00
C ARG A 224 10.66 0.15 -11.32
N TYR A 225 9.71 -0.77 -11.28
CA TYR A 225 8.90 -1.23 -12.41
C TYR A 225 7.43 -1.34 -12.00
N VAL A 226 6.62 -0.41 -12.49
CA VAL A 226 5.21 -0.27 -12.12
C VAL A 226 4.33 -1.30 -12.83
N ASN A 227 3.11 -1.49 -12.33
CA ASN A 227 2.16 -2.48 -12.83
C ASN A 227 2.74 -3.91 -12.77
N ARG A 228 2.25 -4.82 -13.62
CA ARG A 228 2.54 -6.26 -13.50
C ARG A 228 3.72 -6.74 -14.34
N LEU A 229 4.47 -7.69 -13.77
CA LEU A 229 5.38 -8.60 -14.47
C LEU A 229 4.86 -10.02 -14.38
N LYS A 230 4.63 -10.63 -15.54
CA LYS A 230 4.07 -11.98 -15.65
C LYS A 230 5.00 -13.01 -15.01
N ALA A 231 4.40 -13.90 -14.23
CA ALA A 231 5.10 -15.00 -13.54
C ALA A 231 6.26 -14.54 -12.61
N ALA A 232 6.28 -13.26 -12.24
CA ALA A 232 7.32 -12.65 -11.41
C ALA A 232 8.73 -12.93 -11.97
N GLN A 233 8.91 -12.70 -13.27
CA GLN A 233 10.19 -12.88 -13.93
C GLN A 233 10.34 -11.98 -15.17
N PHE A 234 11.59 -11.82 -15.61
CA PHE A 234 11.94 -11.22 -16.89
C PHE A 234 13.31 -11.73 -17.34
N THR A 235 13.66 -11.50 -18.60
CA THR A 235 14.95 -11.94 -19.17
C THR A 235 15.72 -10.75 -19.73
N ILE A 236 17.01 -10.65 -19.37
CA ILE A 236 17.96 -9.71 -19.98
C ILE A 236 19.08 -10.53 -20.62
N GLY A 237 19.19 -10.44 -21.94
CA GLY A 237 20.10 -11.30 -22.71
C GLY A 237 19.72 -12.77 -22.54
N THR A 238 20.62 -13.57 -21.99
CA THR A 238 20.39 -15.01 -21.75
C THR A 238 20.02 -15.32 -20.30
N LYS A 239 19.97 -14.32 -19.42
CA LYS A 239 19.73 -14.52 -17.99
C LYS A 239 18.30 -14.17 -17.62
N THR A 240 17.62 -15.12 -16.99
CA THR A 240 16.30 -14.92 -16.38
C THR A 240 16.46 -14.51 -14.92
N TYR A 241 15.71 -13.50 -14.53
CA TYR A 241 15.62 -12.98 -13.18
C TYR A 241 14.23 -13.30 -12.62
N HIS A 242 14.17 -13.57 -11.32
CA HIS A 242 12.92 -13.84 -10.60
C HIS A 242 12.71 -12.75 -9.56
N THR A 243 11.54 -12.13 -9.60
CA THR A 243 11.09 -11.07 -8.69
C THR A 243 10.14 -11.63 -7.63
N GLU A 244 9.82 -10.81 -6.64
CA GLU A 244 8.86 -11.20 -5.60
C GLU A 244 7.45 -11.40 -6.18
N LYS A 245 6.81 -12.50 -5.77
CA LYS A 245 5.39 -12.76 -6.06
C LYS A 245 4.53 -12.12 -4.98
N ASN A 246 4.04 -10.91 -5.25
CA ASN A 246 3.12 -10.18 -4.36
C ASN A 246 1.71 -10.04 -4.92
N ASP A 247 1.47 -10.48 -6.16
CA ASP A 247 0.15 -10.49 -6.77
C ASP A 247 -0.10 -11.86 -7.44
N SER A 248 -0.59 -12.81 -6.65
CA SER A 248 -0.70 -14.22 -7.06
C SER A 248 0.66 -14.77 -7.53
N THR A 249 0.76 -15.23 -8.78
CA THR A 249 2.01 -15.72 -9.38
C THR A 249 2.87 -14.61 -10.00
N ASN A 250 2.42 -13.36 -9.96
CA ASN A 250 3.03 -12.22 -10.64
C ASN A 250 3.68 -11.26 -9.64
N THR A 251 4.47 -10.34 -10.17
CA THR A 251 4.91 -9.15 -9.43
C THR A 251 4.03 -7.99 -9.82
N LEU A 252 3.52 -7.25 -8.84
CA LEU A 252 2.86 -5.97 -9.02
C LEU A 252 3.73 -4.90 -8.37
N HIS A 253 4.00 -3.81 -9.09
CA HIS A 253 4.67 -2.62 -8.54
C HIS A 253 5.99 -2.97 -7.83
N SER A 254 6.88 -3.73 -8.48
CA SER A 254 8.17 -4.15 -7.90
C SER A 254 8.16 -4.89 -6.55
N GLY A 255 7.01 -5.35 -6.05
CA GLY A 255 6.93 -6.16 -4.84
C GLY A 255 6.59 -5.37 -3.57
N SER A 256 6.80 -6.01 -2.41
CA SER A 256 6.42 -5.55 -1.07
C SER A 256 7.33 -4.47 -0.47
N ASN A 257 8.50 -4.24 -1.07
CA ASN A 257 9.46 -3.22 -0.65
C ASN A 257 9.79 -2.24 -1.79
N ASN A 258 8.79 -1.99 -2.65
CA ASN A 258 8.91 -1.04 -3.75
C ASN A 258 9.09 0.40 -3.25
N TRP A 259 9.34 1.35 -4.15
CA TRP A 259 9.71 2.72 -3.75
C TRP A 259 8.62 3.48 -2.99
N SER A 260 7.35 3.07 -3.10
CA SER A 260 6.26 3.67 -2.32
C SER A 260 6.29 3.28 -0.84
N TYR A 261 6.97 2.18 -0.49
CA TYR A 261 7.14 1.72 0.88
C TYR A 261 8.38 2.31 1.58
N ARG A 262 9.09 3.22 0.92
CA ARG A 262 10.42 3.66 1.33
C ARG A 262 10.47 5.17 1.51
N PHE A 263 11.33 5.62 2.42
CA PHE A 263 11.61 7.04 2.57
C PHE A 263 12.59 7.50 1.50
N TRP A 264 12.25 8.61 0.87
CA TRP A 264 13.12 9.34 -0.04
C TRP A 264 13.78 10.51 0.71
N ASP A 265 14.99 10.88 0.30
CA ASP A 265 15.65 12.08 0.79
C ASP A 265 15.08 13.32 0.09
N VAL A 266 14.77 14.39 0.85
CA VAL A 266 14.47 15.70 0.23
C VAL A 266 15.80 16.38 -0.10
N THR A 267 16.12 16.47 -1.39
CA THR A 267 17.41 16.97 -1.88
C THR A 267 17.36 18.43 -2.32
N SER A 268 16.16 18.94 -2.64
CA SER A 268 15.93 20.36 -2.96
C SER A 268 14.53 20.81 -2.56
N LEU A 269 14.41 22.05 -2.09
CA LEU A 269 13.12 22.69 -1.77
C LEU A 269 13.19 24.19 -2.11
N ALA A 270 12.21 24.64 -2.87
CA ALA A 270 11.89 26.02 -3.18
C ALA A 270 10.41 26.30 -2.85
N SER A 271 9.95 27.54 -3.08
CA SER A 271 8.55 27.91 -2.85
C SER A 271 7.56 27.20 -3.78
N ASP A 272 8.02 26.82 -4.97
CA ASP A 272 7.24 26.30 -6.09
C ASP A 272 7.77 24.97 -6.63
N SER A 273 8.81 24.40 -6.00
CA SER A 273 9.44 23.16 -6.46
C SER A 273 10.05 22.36 -5.30
N ILE A 274 10.00 21.03 -5.39
CA ILE A 274 10.62 20.10 -4.43
C ILE A 274 11.22 18.92 -5.19
N THR A 275 12.38 18.44 -4.77
CA THR A 275 13.03 17.25 -5.33
C THR A 275 13.28 16.21 -4.25
N PHE A 276 12.89 14.98 -4.56
CA PHE A 276 13.14 13.79 -3.76
C PHE A 276 14.15 12.89 -4.48
N SER A 277 14.97 12.16 -3.73
CA SER A 277 15.89 11.17 -4.30
C SER A 277 15.90 9.89 -3.48
N ILE A 278 16.12 8.77 -4.15
CA ILE A 278 16.25 7.44 -3.53
C ILE A 278 17.37 6.66 -4.20
N SER A 279 18.11 5.91 -3.39
CA SER A 279 19.04 4.88 -3.86
C SER A 279 18.39 3.52 -3.61
N ASP A 280 18.11 2.79 -4.68
CA ASP A 280 17.57 1.44 -4.65
C ASP A 280 18.70 0.44 -4.92
N SER A 281 19.36 0.02 -3.84
CA SER A 281 20.46 -0.94 -3.87
C SER A 281 20.00 -2.28 -4.43
N GLU A 282 20.94 -3.05 -4.98
CA GLU A 282 20.62 -4.39 -5.48
C GLU A 282 19.97 -5.25 -4.39
N GLY A 283 18.81 -5.84 -4.70
CA GLY A 283 18.06 -6.68 -3.78
C GLY A 283 17.04 -5.97 -2.89
N GLU A 284 17.02 -4.63 -2.80
CA GLU A 284 15.97 -3.92 -2.05
C GLU A 284 14.61 -4.03 -2.75
N SER A 285 14.54 -3.68 -4.04
CA SER A 285 13.50 -4.19 -4.94
C SER A 285 13.82 -5.65 -5.28
N LYS A 286 13.22 -6.59 -4.55
CA LYS A 286 13.58 -8.01 -4.58
C LYS A 286 13.56 -8.60 -6.00
N GLY A 287 14.71 -9.12 -6.41
CA GLY A 287 14.89 -9.81 -7.70
C GLY A 287 15.27 -8.93 -8.88
N PHE A 288 15.31 -7.60 -8.69
CA PHE A 288 15.80 -6.66 -9.70
C PHE A 288 17.33 -6.51 -9.59
N PRO A 289 18.07 -6.65 -10.70
CA PRO A 289 19.53 -6.54 -10.69
C PRO A 289 20.01 -5.10 -10.59
N GLY A 290 21.20 -4.94 -10.00
CA GLY A 290 21.94 -3.66 -9.96
C GLY A 290 21.31 -2.58 -9.08
N ARG A 291 22.15 -1.65 -8.64
CA ARG A 291 21.69 -0.43 -7.98
C ARG A 291 21.00 0.51 -8.98
N VAL A 292 19.94 1.17 -8.55
CA VAL A 292 19.29 2.28 -9.25
C VAL A 292 19.36 3.54 -8.39
N GLU A 293 19.82 4.64 -8.97
CA GLU A 293 19.69 5.97 -8.38
C GLU A 293 18.54 6.69 -9.08
N ALA A 294 17.54 7.14 -8.33
CA ALA A 294 16.37 7.80 -8.88
C ALA A 294 16.05 9.11 -8.16
N SER A 295 15.44 10.03 -8.90
CA SER A 295 14.93 11.28 -8.35
C SER A 295 13.60 11.67 -9.00
N VAL A 296 12.78 12.39 -8.26
CA VAL A 296 11.58 13.06 -8.76
C VAL A 296 11.60 14.53 -8.36
N THR A 297 11.38 15.41 -9.33
CA THR A 297 11.15 16.83 -9.11
C THR A 297 9.69 17.15 -9.39
N TYR A 298 9.01 17.68 -8.38
CA TYR A 298 7.69 18.26 -8.52
C TYR A 298 7.81 19.78 -8.56
N SER A 299 7.10 20.43 -9.47
CA SER A 299 6.99 21.89 -9.49
C SER A 299 5.58 22.35 -9.80
N VAL A 300 5.25 23.58 -9.41
CA VAL A 300 3.96 24.21 -9.68
C VAL A 300 4.13 25.60 -10.29
N ALA A 301 3.29 25.93 -11.27
CA ALA A 301 3.27 27.26 -11.90
C ALA A 301 1.88 27.53 -12.48
N ASP A 302 1.23 28.63 -12.09
CA ASP A 302 -0.07 29.10 -12.63
C ASP A 302 -1.08 27.98 -12.97
N GLY A 303 -1.54 27.23 -11.96
CA GLY A 303 -2.49 26.12 -12.16
C GLY A 303 -1.90 24.84 -12.75
N LYS A 304 -0.61 24.82 -13.12
CA LYS A 304 0.11 23.65 -13.62
C LYS A 304 0.89 22.96 -12.50
N TRP A 305 0.83 21.63 -12.46
CA TRP A 305 1.68 20.75 -11.64
C TRP A 305 2.53 19.89 -12.56
N ASN A 306 3.85 20.04 -12.51
CA ASN A 306 4.81 19.27 -13.30
C ASN A 306 5.49 18.22 -12.43
N ILE A 307 5.79 17.09 -13.06
CA ILE A 307 6.48 15.95 -12.48
C ILE A 307 7.55 15.52 -13.47
N LYS A 308 8.79 15.49 -13.01
CA LYS A 308 9.92 14.96 -13.77
C LYS A 308 10.63 13.91 -12.95
N MET A 309 10.82 12.72 -13.50
CA MET A 309 11.58 11.64 -12.88
C MET A 309 12.80 11.30 -13.73
N GLU A 310 13.92 11.08 -13.07
CA GLU A 310 15.16 10.63 -13.69
C GLU A 310 15.71 9.46 -12.90
N ALA A 311 16.18 8.42 -13.59
CA ALA A 311 16.80 7.27 -12.96
C ALA A 311 17.99 6.74 -13.77
N THR A 312 19.00 6.21 -13.08
CA THR A 312 20.20 5.62 -13.68
C THR A 312 20.51 4.27 -13.04
N ALA A 313 21.06 3.35 -13.83
CA ALA A 313 21.47 2.02 -13.40
C ALA A 313 22.98 1.82 -13.67
N PRO A 314 23.87 2.38 -12.83
CA PRO A 314 25.30 2.51 -13.14
C PRO A 314 26.06 1.18 -13.20
N GLU A 315 25.52 0.11 -12.62
CA GLU A 315 26.24 -1.15 -12.41
C GLU A 315 25.81 -2.27 -13.37
N ALA A 316 24.51 -2.35 -13.68
CA ALA A 316 23.96 -3.42 -14.49
C ALA A 316 22.68 -2.97 -15.21
N LYS A 317 22.36 -3.64 -16.31
CA LYS A 317 21.06 -3.49 -16.97
C LYS A 317 19.94 -3.95 -16.04
N THR A 318 18.89 -3.15 -15.91
CA THR A 318 17.74 -3.43 -15.04
C THR A 318 16.46 -2.87 -15.66
N PRO A 319 15.28 -3.48 -15.43
CA PRO A 319 14.02 -2.92 -15.86
C PRO A 319 13.68 -1.63 -15.10
N LEU A 320 13.31 -0.57 -15.82
CA LEU A 320 12.77 0.68 -15.30
C LEU A 320 11.49 1.05 -16.07
N MET A 321 10.41 1.24 -15.33
CA MET A 321 9.15 1.77 -15.85
C MET A 321 8.45 2.43 -14.68
N LEU A 322 8.37 3.76 -14.69
CA LEU A 322 7.89 4.56 -13.55
C LEU A 322 6.51 5.16 -13.83
N THR A 323 5.85 5.58 -12.76
CA THR A 323 4.61 6.38 -12.79
C THR A 323 4.44 7.09 -11.46
N GLN A 324 3.59 8.10 -11.45
CA GLN A 324 3.04 8.70 -10.24
C GLN A 324 1.61 8.16 -10.06
N HIS A 325 1.35 7.44 -8.96
CA HIS A 325 0.08 6.74 -8.73
C HIS A 325 -1.02 7.63 -8.13
N THR A 326 -1.31 8.77 -8.78
CA THR A 326 -2.25 9.77 -8.23
C THR A 326 -3.71 9.33 -8.38
N TYR A 327 -4.45 9.33 -7.27
CA TYR A 327 -5.88 9.08 -7.22
C TYR A 327 -6.66 10.39 -7.16
N PHE A 328 -7.43 10.68 -8.20
CA PHE A 328 -8.23 11.89 -8.32
C PHE A 328 -9.68 11.69 -7.93
N ASN A 329 -10.24 12.69 -7.25
CA ASN A 329 -11.65 13.02 -7.25
C ASN A 329 -11.75 14.55 -7.29
N LEU A 330 -12.09 15.11 -8.46
CA LEU A 330 -12.10 16.56 -8.66
C LEU A 330 -13.15 17.29 -7.80
N GLU A 331 -14.12 16.57 -7.25
CA GLU A 331 -15.23 17.11 -6.46
C GLU A 331 -14.94 17.09 -4.96
N ALA A 332 -13.81 16.48 -4.55
CA ALA A 332 -13.46 16.26 -3.15
C ALA A 332 -14.62 15.65 -2.35
N TYR A 333 -15.46 14.81 -2.98
CA TYR A 333 -16.64 14.18 -2.37
C TYR A 333 -17.69 15.16 -1.82
N ARG A 334 -17.78 16.36 -2.42
CA ARG A 334 -18.72 17.42 -1.98
C ARG A 334 -19.97 17.55 -2.85
N ASN A 335 -20.09 16.74 -3.89
CA ASN A 335 -21.27 16.74 -4.74
C ASN A 335 -22.45 16.10 -3.99
N PRO A 336 -23.56 16.83 -3.77
CA PRO A 336 -24.67 16.29 -2.99
C PRO A 336 -25.46 15.20 -3.73
N SER A 337 -25.21 15.00 -5.02
CA SER A 337 -25.93 14.02 -5.85
C SER A 337 -25.23 12.66 -5.91
N THR A 338 -23.92 12.62 -5.65
CA THR A 338 -23.11 11.40 -5.72
C THR A 338 -21.78 11.58 -4.98
N ASP A 339 -21.25 10.50 -4.44
CA ASP A 339 -19.89 10.38 -3.89
C ASP A 339 -19.00 9.47 -4.76
N ASP A 340 -19.48 9.03 -5.92
CA ASP A 340 -18.73 8.21 -6.89
C ASP A 340 -18.07 9.03 -8.02
N ILE A 341 -17.14 8.40 -8.76
CA ILE A 341 -16.36 9.06 -9.82
C ILE A 341 -17.09 9.10 -11.17
N TRP A 342 -18.30 8.54 -11.26
CA TRP A 342 -18.91 8.21 -12.55
C TRP A 342 -19.50 9.40 -13.30
N SER A 343 -19.80 10.48 -12.57
CA SER A 343 -20.29 11.73 -13.15
C SER A 343 -19.18 12.64 -13.67
N HIS A 344 -17.91 12.36 -13.31
CA HIS A 344 -16.76 12.96 -13.96
C HIS A 344 -16.74 12.57 -15.43
N THR A 345 -16.16 13.44 -16.24
CA THR A 345 -16.01 13.22 -17.68
C THR A 345 -14.55 12.95 -18.02
N LEU A 346 -14.33 12.13 -19.04
CA LEU A 346 -13.01 11.73 -19.49
C LEU A 346 -12.94 11.81 -21.01
N HIS A 347 -11.88 12.44 -21.53
CA HIS A 347 -11.59 12.48 -22.95
C HIS A 347 -10.12 12.17 -23.21
N MET A 348 -9.85 11.24 -24.12
CA MET A 348 -8.51 10.77 -24.48
C MET A 348 -8.39 10.63 -26.01
N PRO A 349 -8.22 11.73 -26.75
CA PRO A 349 -8.36 11.74 -28.22
C PRO A 349 -7.33 10.89 -28.97
N TYR A 350 -6.19 10.61 -28.32
CA TYR A 350 -5.10 9.79 -28.87
C TYR A 350 -5.18 8.32 -28.43
N ALA A 351 -6.10 7.97 -27.51
CA ALA A 351 -6.22 6.66 -26.91
C ALA A 351 -7.10 5.70 -27.73
N LYS A 352 -6.71 5.42 -28.98
CA LYS A 352 -7.50 4.60 -29.92
C LYS A 352 -7.17 3.11 -29.85
N ARG A 353 -6.23 2.72 -28.99
CA ARG A 353 -5.86 1.33 -28.74
C ARG A 353 -5.73 1.09 -27.24
N PHE A 354 -5.90 -0.15 -26.82
CA PHE A 354 -5.72 -0.58 -25.44
C PHE A 354 -5.06 -1.96 -25.37
N LEU A 355 -4.55 -2.32 -24.18
CA LEU A 355 -4.07 -3.68 -23.89
C LEU A 355 -5.21 -4.50 -23.30
N PRO A 356 -5.76 -5.50 -24.02
CA PRO A 356 -6.68 -6.45 -23.41
C PRO A 356 -5.94 -7.26 -22.35
N ILE A 357 -6.58 -7.42 -21.20
CA ILE A 357 -6.02 -8.11 -20.05
C ILE A 357 -6.81 -9.39 -19.73
N ASP A 358 -6.16 -10.33 -19.05
CA ASP A 358 -6.81 -11.50 -18.48
C ASP A 358 -7.45 -11.20 -17.11
N SER A 359 -8.04 -12.22 -16.48
CA SER A 359 -8.68 -12.11 -15.17
C SER A 359 -7.70 -11.79 -14.02
N PHE A 360 -6.39 -11.83 -14.25
CA PHE A 360 -5.36 -11.44 -13.30
C PHE A 360 -4.80 -10.04 -13.59
N GLY A 361 -5.38 -9.31 -14.56
CA GLY A 361 -4.93 -7.98 -14.93
C GLY A 361 -3.64 -7.97 -15.75
N LEU A 362 -3.23 -9.10 -16.33
CA LEU A 362 -2.06 -9.18 -17.20
C LEU A 362 -2.42 -8.97 -18.66
N PRO A 363 -1.61 -8.23 -19.45
CA PRO A 363 -1.79 -8.15 -20.89
C PRO A 363 -1.78 -9.54 -21.54
N THR A 364 -2.73 -9.75 -22.45
CA THR A 364 -2.86 -11.00 -23.23
C THR A 364 -1.80 -11.15 -24.33
N GLY A 365 -1.00 -10.10 -24.57
CA GLY A 365 -0.07 -10.01 -25.71
C GLY A 365 -0.63 -9.23 -26.90
N ALA A 366 -1.95 -9.07 -26.98
CA ALA A 366 -2.63 -8.31 -28.03
C ALA A 366 -2.60 -6.79 -27.76
N ILE A 367 -2.61 -6.00 -28.82
CA ILE A 367 -2.92 -4.56 -28.79
C ILE A 367 -4.20 -4.40 -29.62
N ALA A 368 -5.31 -4.07 -28.97
CA ALA A 368 -6.62 -4.00 -29.61
C ALA A 368 -6.99 -2.55 -29.96
N ALA A 369 -7.67 -2.37 -31.09
CA ALA A 369 -8.29 -1.10 -31.43
C ALA A 369 -9.54 -0.86 -30.57
N VAL A 370 -9.77 0.39 -30.23
CA VAL A 370 -10.98 0.84 -29.53
C VAL A 370 -12.03 1.18 -30.58
N THR A 371 -13.08 0.38 -30.65
CA THR A 371 -14.20 0.63 -31.57
C THR A 371 -15.05 1.80 -31.07
N PRO A 372 -15.46 2.75 -31.94
CA PRO A 372 -16.35 3.84 -31.54
C PRO A 372 -17.62 3.35 -30.81
N GLY A 373 -17.93 3.96 -29.67
CA GLY A 373 -19.06 3.59 -28.81
C GLY A 373 -18.85 2.36 -27.90
N HIS A 374 -17.72 1.65 -28.02
CA HIS A 374 -17.34 0.58 -27.08
C HIS A 374 -17.11 1.16 -25.67
N ILE A 375 -17.27 0.38 -24.59
CA ILE A 375 -17.03 0.83 -23.20
C ILE A 375 -15.67 1.52 -23.03
N MET A 376 -14.64 1.05 -23.74
CA MET A 376 -13.27 1.59 -23.74
C MET A 376 -13.06 2.86 -24.57
N ASP A 377 -14.08 3.35 -25.29
CA ASP A 377 -13.97 4.49 -26.21
C ASP A 377 -14.12 5.88 -25.56
N PHE A 378 -13.02 6.39 -25.03
CA PHE A 378 -12.92 7.79 -24.60
C PHE A 378 -12.27 8.70 -25.65
N ALA A 379 -12.06 8.20 -26.87
CA ALA A 379 -11.35 8.94 -27.91
C ALA A 379 -12.29 9.64 -28.90
N SER A 380 -13.49 9.10 -29.12
CA SER A 380 -14.38 9.60 -30.17
C SER A 380 -15.05 10.93 -29.86
N GLU A 381 -15.40 11.19 -28.60
CA GLU A 381 -16.16 12.39 -28.20
C GLU A 381 -15.57 13.02 -26.93
N PRO A 382 -15.52 14.36 -26.83
CA PRO A 382 -15.16 15.03 -25.61
C PRO A 382 -16.21 14.84 -24.52
N ASP A 383 -15.81 15.08 -23.27
CA ASP A 383 -16.69 15.18 -22.10
C ASP A 383 -17.62 13.96 -21.86
N LEU A 384 -17.18 12.76 -22.27
CA LEU A 384 -17.93 11.53 -22.03
C LEU A 384 -17.97 11.19 -20.53
N PRO A 385 -19.15 10.94 -19.92
CA PRO A 385 -19.21 10.48 -18.54
C PRO A 385 -18.39 9.20 -18.35
N PHE A 386 -17.55 9.19 -17.34
CA PHE A 386 -16.64 8.08 -17.07
C PHE A 386 -17.44 6.78 -16.80
N GLY A 387 -18.58 6.90 -16.11
CA GLY A 387 -19.52 5.80 -15.90
C GLY A 387 -20.58 5.60 -16.98
N ARG A 388 -20.42 6.10 -18.22
CA ARG A 388 -21.45 5.99 -19.28
C ARG A 388 -21.94 4.56 -19.58
N ALA A 389 -21.13 3.55 -19.26
CA ALA A 389 -21.46 2.14 -19.47
C ALA A 389 -21.88 1.41 -18.17
N ARG A 390 -22.10 2.13 -17.07
CA ARG A 390 -22.39 1.55 -15.73
C ARG A 390 -23.58 0.59 -15.74
N ASP A 391 -24.59 0.86 -16.57
CA ASP A 391 -25.79 0.04 -16.67
C ASP A 391 -25.64 -1.18 -17.59
N THR A 392 -24.43 -1.43 -18.11
CA THR A 392 -24.14 -2.59 -18.96
C THR A 392 -23.58 -3.77 -18.13
N PRO A 393 -23.88 -5.03 -18.49
CA PRO A 393 -23.29 -6.19 -17.81
C PRO A 393 -21.76 -6.25 -17.91
N GLU A 394 -21.19 -5.74 -18.99
CA GLU A 394 -19.75 -5.71 -19.23
C GLU A 394 -19.03 -4.84 -18.19
N PHE A 395 -19.59 -3.67 -17.85
CA PHE A 395 -18.99 -2.76 -16.87
C PHE A 395 -18.82 -3.38 -15.47
N ALA A 396 -19.76 -4.24 -15.04
CA ALA A 396 -19.72 -4.89 -13.74
C ALA A 396 -18.63 -5.98 -13.63
N THR A 397 -18.09 -6.44 -14.76
CA THR A 397 -17.15 -7.57 -14.83
C THR A 397 -15.91 -7.26 -15.67
N ASN A 398 -15.69 -5.99 -16.02
CA ASN A 398 -14.66 -5.55 -16.93
C ASN A 398 -13.26 -5.86 -16.36
N ALA A 399 -12.67 -6.95 -16.84
CA ALA A 399 -11.46 -7.56 -16.30
C ALA A 399 -11.52 -7.89 -14.79
N GLY A 400 -12.68 -8.39 -14.32
CA GLY A 400 -12.85 -8.84 -12.93
C GLY A 400 -13.05 -7.73 -11.91
N THR A 401 -13.18 -6.47 -12.35
CA THR A 401 -13.61 -5.33 -11.51
C THR A 401 -14.86 -4.68 -12.08
N GLU A 402 -15.57 -3.94 -11.23
CA GLU A 402 -16.52 -2.94 -11.68
C GLU A 402 -15.73 -1.73 -12.21
N GLY A 403 -16.05 -1.27 -13.42
CA GLY A 403 -15.44 -0.09 -14.03
C GLY A 403 -14.22 -0.40 -14.90
N TYR A 404 -13.09 0.23 -14.60
CA TYR A 404 -11.90 0.18 -15.45
C TYR A 404 -10.65 -0.16 -14.65
N ASN A 405 -9.81 -1.01 -15.23
CA ASN A 405 -8.45 -1.29 -14.79
C ASN A 405 -7.58 -1.62 -16.02
N HIS A 406 -7.49 -0.71 -16.97
CA HIS A 406 -6.89 -0.98 -18.28
C HIS A 406 -5.84 0.07 -18.66
N PHE A 407 -4.95 -0.34 -19.57
CA PHE A 407 -3.96 0.53 -20.19
C PHE A 407 -4.41 0.92 -21.59
N TRP A 408 -4.55 2.22 -21.83
CA TRP A 408 -4.78 2.79 -23.15
C TRP A 408 -3.45 3.28 -23.75
N LEU A 409 -3.25 3.02 -25.04
CA LEU A 409 -2.07 3.46 -25.78
C LEU A 409 -2.39 4.77 -26.52
N PHE A 410 -1.44 5.71 -26.50
CA PHE A 410 -1.53 6.93 -27.29
C PHE A 410 -0.90 6.71 -28.68
N ASP A 411 -1.71 6.92 -29.71
CA ASP A 411 -1.27 6.90 -31.11
C ASP A 411 -0.65 8.24 -31.49
N ASP A 412 0.59 8.22 -31.99
CA ASP A 412 1.28 9.35 -32.60
C ASP A 412 1.16 10.67 -31.82
N VAL A 413 1.55 10.69 -30.53
CA VAL A 413 1.59 11.93 -29.72
C VAL A 413 2.53 12.93 -30.40
N PRO A 414 2.02 14.05 -30.94
CA PRO A 414 2.77 14.87 -31.89
C PRO A 414 3.79 15.80 -31.20
N SER A 415 3.62 16.08 -29.91
CA SER A 415 4.45 17.01 -29.15
C SER A 415 4.27 16.81 -27.63
N PRO A 416 5.30 17.08 -26.79
CA PRO A 416 5.18 17.15 -25.32
C PRO A 416 4.11 18.12 -24.82
N GLU A 417 3.69 19.10 -25.63
CA GLU A 417 2.63 20.07 -25.28
C GLU A 417 1.21 19.54 -25.52
N THR A 418 1.07 18.32 -26.06
CA THR A 418 -0.21 17.73 -26.40
C THR A 418 -0.96 17.27 -25.16
N VAL A 419 -2.19 17.74 -24.99
CA VAL A 419 -3.12 17.17 -24.00
C VAL A 419 -3.57 15.79 -24.47
N VAL A 420 -3.15 14.75 -23.76
CA VAL A 420 -3.46 13.35 -24.10
C VAL A 420 -4.70 12.84 -23.37
N LEU A 421 -5.04 13.46 -22.24
CA LEU A 421 -6.19 13.11 -21.41
C LEU A 421 -6.72 14.36 -20.73
N THR A 422 -8.04 14.52 -20.72
CA THR A 422 -8.76 15.52 -19.92
C THR A 422 -9.70 14.81 -18.98
N LEU A 423 -9.58 15.07 -17.67
CA LEU A 423 -10.54 14.69 -16.64
C LEU A 423 -11.28 15.95 -16.18
N ALA A 424 -12.61 15.95 -16.11
CA ALA A 424 -13.35 17.12 -15.64
C ALA A 424 -14.57 16.76 -14.78
N SER A 425 -14.96 17.70 -13.90
CA SER A 425 -16.21 17.64 -13.13
C SER A 425 -17.16 18.73 -13.64
N PRO A 426 -18.30 18.36 -14.25
CA PRO A 426 -19.35 19.32 -14.58
C PRO A 426 -19.96 20.02 -13.35
N TRP A 427 -19.90 19.39 -12.17
CA TRP A 427 -20.52 19.92 -10.95
C TRP A 427 -19.81 21.17 -10.43
N ASN A 428 -18.50 21.09 -10.15
CA ASN A 428 -17.73 22.25 -9.67
C ASN A 428 -16.93 22.97 -10.77
N GLY A 429 -16.97 22.45 -12.00
CA GLY A 429 -16.34 23.04 -13.17
C GLY A 429 -14.85 22.79 -13.28
N ILE A 430 -14.21 22.05 -12.36
CA ILE A 430 -12.76 21.80 -12.43
C ILE A 430 -12.46 20.90 -13.64
N LYS A 431 -11.47 21.31 -14.43
CA LYS A 431 -10.87 20.55 -15.52
C LYS A 431 -9.39 20.30 -15.23
N ALA A 432 -8.90 19.10 -15.52
CA ALA A 432 -7.50 18.69 -15.39
C ALA A 432 -7.00 18.06 -16.70
N ASP A 433 -6.07 18.76 -17.36
CA ASP A 433 -5.47 18.36 -18.64
C ASP A 433 -4.08 17.74 -18.41
N LEU A 434 -3.91 16.46 -18.80
CA LEU A 434 -2.67 15.72 -18.71
C LEU A 434 -1.86 15.81 -20.00
N ARG A 435 -0.56 16.09 -19.85
CA ARG A 435 0.47 15.96 -20.89
C ARG A 435 1.57 15.04 -20.36
N THR A 436 2.13 14.19 -21.21
CA THR A 436 3.17 13.24 -20.81
C THR A 436 4.00 12.78 -22.00
N ASP A 437 5.25 12.39 -21.75
CA ASP A 437 6.13 11.72 -22.72
C ASP A 437 5.93 10.19 -22.78
N GLN A 438 5.03 9.65 -21.95
CA GLN A 438 4.75 8.22 -21.87
C GLN A 438 3.87 7.72 -23.03
N ARG A 439 3.94 6.40 -23.28
CA ARG A 439 3.24 5.76 -24.42
C ARG A 439 1.75 5.55 -24.22
N GLY A 440 1.27 5.68 -23.00
CA GLY A 440 -0.10 5.43 -22.66
C GLY A 440 -0.39 5.75 -21.21
N VAL A 441 -1.58 5.37 -20.79
CA VAL A 441 -2.06 5.63 -19.44
C VAL A 441 -2.85 4.43 -18.93
N GLN A 442 -2.52 3.98 -17.73
CA GLN A 442 -3.37 3.07 -16.97
C GLN A 442 -4.42 3.90 -16.25
N ILE A 443 -5.69 3.49 -16.39
CA ILE A 443 -6.81 4.07 -15.67
C ILE A 443 -7.41 2.99 -14.78
N TYR A 444 -7.50 3.31 -13.50
CA TYR A 444 -8.05 2.41 -12.50
C TYR A 444 -9.11 3.11 -11.64
N SER A 445 -10.35 2.64 -11.72
CA SER A 445 -11.52 3.26 -11.09
C SER A 445 -11.81 2.77 -9.67
N THR A 446 -10.80 2.38 -8.89
CA THR A 446 -10.93 2.05 -7.44
C THR A 446 -12.04 1.08 -7.04
N GLY A 447 -12.36 0.09 -7.88
CA GLY A 447 -13.38 -0.93 -7.57
C GLY A 447 -13.06 -1.82 -6.35
N TRP A 448 -11.84 -1.75 -5.82
CA TRP A 448 -11.41 -2.47 -4.61
C TRP A 448 -11.96 -1.88 -3.31
N SER A 449 -12.32 -0.58 -3.27
CA SER A 449 -12.71 0.05 -2.00
C SER A 449 -14.03 -0.52 -1.47
N ASP A 450 -14.06 -0.78 -0.17
CA ASP A 450 -15.21 -1.33 0.55
C ASP A 450 -15.94 -0.28 1.42
N GLY A 451 -15.51 0.99 1.36
CA GLY A 451 -16.10 2.07 2.16
C GLY A 451 -15.52 2.20 3.57
N SER A 452 -14.49 1.43 3.94
CA SER A 452 -13.90 1.46 5.28
C SER A 452 -12.83 2.54 5.47
N ALA A 453 -12.17 2.97 4.38
CA ALA A 453 -11.11 3.98 4.45
C ALA A 453 -11.71 5.37 4.69
N GLY A 454 -11.21 6.09 5.69
CA GLY A 454 -11.62 7.47 5.98
C GLY A 454 -11.12 8.46 4.92
N LEU A 455 -11.94 9.45 4.61
CA LEU A 455 -11.53 10.62 3.83
C LEU A 455 -10.72 11.59 4.70
N LYS A 456 -9.86 12.38 4.07
CA LYS A 456 -9.19 13.51 4.72
C LYS A 456 -10.21 14.54 5.18
N SER A 457 -9.88 15.29 6.23
CA SER A 457 -10.63 16.45 6.71
C SER A 457 -10.87 17.54 5.64
N THR A 458 -10.08 17.54 4.57
CA THR A 458 -10.20 18.44 3.42
C THR A 458 -11.23 17.96 2.39
N GLN A 459 -11.75 16.74 2.52
CA GLN A 459 -12.66 16.08 1.60
C GLN A 459 -13.92 15.58 2.33
N GLY A 460 -14.96 15.26 1.59
CA GLY A 460 -16.23 14.76 2.13
C GLY A 460 -17.14 15.84 2.70
N THR A 461 -18.20 15.38 3.37
CA THR A 461 -19.21 16.18 4.06
C THR A 461 -19.49 15.59 5.45
N ASP A 462 -20.45 16.16 6.19
CA ASP A 462 -20.89 15.58 7.46
C ASP A 462 -21.52 14.18 7.28
N GLU A 463 -22.07 13.91 6.10
CA GLU A 463 -22.69 12.64 5.69
C GLU A 463 -21.68 11.70 5.00
N VAL A 464 -20.76 12.22 4.20
CA VAL A 464 -19.79 11.43 3.43
C VAL A 464 -18.40 11.56 4.05
N LYS A 465 -17.98 10.55 4.83
CA LYS A 465 -16.70 10.56 5.57
C LYS A 465 -15.74 9.45 5.18
N THR A 466 -16.15 8.55 4.30
CA THR A 466 -15.35 7.41 3.87
C THR A 466 -15.30 7.31 2.35
N MET A 467 -14.25 6.69 1.85
CA MET A 467 -14.03 6.46 0.43
C MET A 467 -14.88 5.26 -0.01
N GLY A 468 -15.99 5.52 -0.69
CA GLY A 468 -16.83 4.48 -1.28
C GLY A 468 -16.14 3.68 -2.39
N ARG A 469 -16.78 2.59 -2.82
CA ARG A 469 -16.36 1.82 -4.00
C ARG A 469 -16.42 2.71 -5.24
N SER A 470 -15.36 2.67 -6.05
CA SER A 470 -15.27 3.43 -7.29
C SER A 470 -15.54 4.93 -7.15
N SER A 471 -14.96 5.52 -6.11
CA SER A 471 -15.14 6.94 -5.78
C SER A 471 -13.95 7.83 -6.14
N ALA A 472 -12.89 7.23 -6.67
CA ALA A 472 -11.76 7.93 -7.26
C ALA A 472 -11.24 7.20 -8.50
N VAL A 473 -10.39 7.89 -9.25
CA VAL A 473 -9.68 7.31 -10.41
C VAL A 473 -8.18 7.51 -10.26
N ALA A 474 -7.42 6.41 -10.30
CA ALA A 474 -5.98 6.49 -10.51
C ALA A 474 -5.69 6.64 -12.01
N ILE A 475 -4.83 7.60 -12.34
CA ILE A 475 -4.40 7.87 -13.71
C ILE A 475 -2.88 7.84 -13.73
N GLU A 476 -2.32 6.82 -14.37
CA GLU A 476 -0.91 6.48 -14.29
C GLU A 476 -0.28 6.45 -15.69
N PRO A 477 0.35 7.53 -16.16
CA PRO A 477 1.06 7.52 -17.42
C PRO A 477 2.35 6.70 -17.28
N HIS A 478 2.52 5.70 -18.14
CA HIS A 478 3.71 4.85 -18.21
C HIS A 478 3.80 4.13 -19.56
N ASP A 479 4.79 3.26 -19.73
CA ASP A 479 4.94 2.43 -20.92
C ASP A 479 4.12 1.12 -20.82
N LEU A 480 4.16 0.27 -21.85
CA LEU A 480 3.37 -0.96 -21.92
C LEU A 480 3.68 -1.92 -20.76
N VAL A 481 2.62 -2.30 -20.03
CA VAL A 481 2.67 -3.29 -18.94
C VAL A 481 3.27 -4.60 -19.43
N ASP A 482 4.14 -5.23 -18.64
CA ASP A 482 4.84 -6.48 -19.00
C ASP A 482 5.66 -6.40 -20.32
N GLY A 483 6.02 -5.19 -20.78
CA GLY A 483 6.71 -4.98 -22.06
C GLY A 483 8.06 -5.70 -22.18
N VAL A 484 8.80 -5.84 -21.07
CA VAL A 484 10.05 -6.63 -21.02
C VAL A 484 9.85 -8.12 -21.33
N ASN A 485 8.65 -8.67 -21.15
CA ASN A 485 8.30 -10.05 -21.49
C ASN A 485 7.57 -10.18 -22.83
N ASN A 486 7.34 -9.06 -23.53
CA ASN A 486 6.64 -8.99 -24.80
C ASN A 486 7.51 -8.30 -25.87
N PRO A 487 8.64 -8.92 -26.26
CA PRO A 487 9.63 -8.30 -27.15
C PRO A 487 9.08 -7.92 -28.52
N GLN A 488 7.99 -8.55 -28.97
CA GLN A 488 7.29 -8.21 -30.21
C GLN A 488 6.76 -6.76 -30.24
N TRP A 489 6.63 -6.10 -29.09
CA TRP A 489 6.23 -4.69 -29.02
C TRP A 489 7.40 -3.71 -29.17
N GLY A 490 8.65 -4.20 -29.20
CA GLY A 490 9.83 -3.36 -29.41
C GLY A 490 10.08 -2.34 -28.30
N ARG A 491 9.71 -2.67 -27.04
CA ARG A 491 9.85 -1.76 -25.88
C ARG A 491 11.06 -2.01 -25.00
N ALA A 492 11.83 -3.07 -25.25
CA ALA A 492 12.96 -3.46 -24.40
C ALA A 492 13.95 -2.32 -24.15
N ASP A 493 14.36 -1.58 -25.18
CA ASP A 493 15.32 -0.47 -25.05
C ASP A 493 14.75 0.74 -24.28
N ALA A 494 13.42 0.87 -24.21
CA ALA A 494 12.76 1.92 -23.43
C ALA A 494 12.53 1.53 -21.96
N GLN A 495 12.46 0.22 -21.69
CA GLN A 495 12.13 -0.32 -20.37
C GLN A 495 13.31 -0.98 -19.65
N ILE A 496 14.46 -1.15 -20.31
CA ILE A 496 15.69 -1.69 -19.72
C ILE A 496 16.75 -0.61 -19.81
N THR A 497 17.25 -0.18 -18.66
CA THR A 497 18.30 0.85 -18.55
C THR A 497 19.56 0.22 -18.00
N GLY A 498 20.72 0.56 -18.57
CA GLY A 498 22.03 0.11 -18.15
C GLY A 498 23.05 1.22 -17.90
N PRO A 499 24.33 0.85 -17.73
CA PRO A 499 25.39 1.81 -17.43
C PRO A 499 25.57 2.85 -18.53
N GLY A 500 25.60 4.14 -18.14
CA GLY A 500 25.75 5.27 -19.04
C GLY A 500 24.45 5.78 -19.65
N GLU A 501 23.32 5.13 -19.38
CA GLU A 501 21.99 5.55 -19.83
C GLU A 501 21.23 6.27 -18.69
N THR A 502 20.31 7.15 -19.08
CA THR A 502 19.39 7.83 -18.15
C THR A 502 17.97 7.55 -18.59
N TYR A 503 17.17 6.97 -17.71
CA TYR A 503 15.73 6.87 -17.86
C TYR A 503 15.09 8.21 -17.49
N THR A 504 14.17 8.69 -18.32
CA THR A 504 13.40 9.91 -18.08
C THR A 504 11.91 9.60 -18.16
N TRP A 505 11.13 10.29 -17.34
CA TRP A 505 9.68 10.26 -17.35
C TRP A 505 9.18 11.66 -16.99
N GLU A 506 8.28 12.22 -17.79
CA GLU A 506 7.74 13.56 -17.58
C GLU A 506 6.23 13.58 -17.77
N ALA A 507 5.56 14.28 -16.87
CA ALA A 507 4.14 14.57 -16.98
C ALA A 507 3.81 15.94 -16.40
N SER A 508 2.74 16.55 -16.89
CA SER A 508 2.16 17.74 -16.27
C SER A 508 0.64 17.68 -16.28
N TRP A 509 0.05 18.19 -15.21
CA TRP A 509 -1.37 18.41 -15.04
C TRP A 509 -1.64 19.90 -15.03
N GLU A 510 -2.46 20.39 -15.94
CA GLU A 510 -2.91 21.77 -15.97
C GLU A 510 -4.36 21.85 -15.52
N PHE A 511 -4.61 22.60 -14.45
CA PHE A 511 -5.93 22.75 -13.86
C PHE A 511 -6.56 24.06 -14.29
N GLY A 512 -7.79 23.97 -14.77
CA GLY A 512 -8.59 25.11 -15.20
C GLY A 512 -10.07 24.89 -14.93
N LEU A 513 -10.91 25.67 -15.60
CA LEU A 513 -12.36 25.53 -15.54
C LEU A 513 -12.90 25.05 -16.89
N LEU A 514 -14.03 24.34 -16.87
CA LEU A 514 -14.86 24.12 -18.06
C LEU A 514 -15.36 25.47 -18.60
N GLU A 515 -15.43 25.59 -19.92
CA GLU A 515 -15.88 26.79 -20.63
C GLU A 515 -17.39 27.03 -20.53
#